data_AF-A0A0W8DMK9-F1
#
_entry.id   AF-A0A0W8DMK9-F1
#
_cell.length_a   1.000
_cell.length_b   1.000
_cell.length_c   1.000
_cell.angle_alpha   90.00
_cell.angle_beta   90.00
_cell.angle_gamma   90.00
#
_symmetry.space_group_name_H-M   'P 1'
#
loop_
_entity.id
_entity.type
_entity.pdbx_description
1 polymer ?
#
loop_
_entity_poly.entity_id
_entity_poly.type
_entity_poly.pdbx_seq_one_letter_code
_entity_poly.pdbx_strand_id
1 'polypeptide(L)'
;MSDRLSFGDDQPINNSRSFADAKTSFDETDDAAMNDAMTDTETPTNANETSDVFEEDILSLSFGMRELEPLPVALTELMNLPLNTCLFEFSGHTYVHREVLELLAEKGVIAPKHSRRKGSAIPLKDYSLHKGVDALEHILTTRQKITELTETNAAVKERIRNKLLHSQQRIAREQQRTALEERVRLARAQVAEKQHTLARLKAVMHDERRTFEEDIRIPKALVSTMQMSLRYKDERQNILERRCEVLRAAHKIRSRQAMLVKQLGTVYPIEYVGAGEYSIRGIRIANSDFTGGGRNDEEMISTALGYIAHLVFMLSKYLQVNLRYRVVPYSSGPF
;
A
#
# COMPACT_ATOMS: atom_id res chain seq x y z
N MET A 1 -53.63 19.42 -12.07
CA MET A 1 -53.06 18.07 -11.85
C MET A 1 -51.97 17.89 -12.88
N SER A 2 -50.73 18.12 -12.49
CA SER A 2 -49.57 18.05 -13.38
C SER A 2 -48.46 17.38 -12.59
N ASP A 3 -48.16 16.16 -13.02
CA ASP A 3 -47.29 15.23 -12.33
C ASP A 3 -45.83 15.65 -12.40
N ARG A 4 -45.16 15.27 -11.31
CA ARG A 4 -43.71 15.25 -11.09
C ARG A 4 -43.02 14.42 -12.19
N LEU A 5 -41.74 14.72 -12.44
CA LEU A 5 -40.62 13.87 -12.04
C LEU A 5 -39.28 14.51 -12.45
N SER A 6 -38.48 14.82 -11.44
CA SER A 6 -37.06 15.16 -11.47
C SER A 6 -36.28 13.88 -11.20
N PHE A 7 -35.23 13.59 -11.98
CA PHE A 7 -34.01 12.85 -11.59
C PHE A 7 -33.09 12.72 -12.82
N GLY A 8 -31.78 12.95 -12.63
CA GLY A 8 -30.74 12.47 -13.56
C GLY A 8 -29.59 13.45 -13.79
N ASP A 9 -28.53 13.31 -12.99
CA ASP A 9 -27.16 13.72 -13.31
C ASP A 9 -26.74 13.17 -14.68
N ASP A 10 -26.06 13.97 -15.49
CA ASP A 10 -25.00 13.49 -16.39
C ASP A 10 -24.10 14.66 -16.82
N GLN A 11 -22.82 14.55 -16.44
CA GLN A 11 -21.77 15.50 -16.84
C GLN A 11 -21.41 15.34 -18.33
N PRO A 12 -21.02 16.43 -19.02
CA PRO A 12 -20.62 16.34 -20.42
C PRO A 12 -19.20 15.79 -20.58
N ILE A 13 -19.10 14.70 -21.34
CA ILE A 13 -17.87 14.14 -21.91
C ILE A 13 -17.32 15.15 -22.93
N ASN A 14 -16.22 15.85 -22.60
CA ASN A 14 -15.48 16.66 -23.56
C ASN A 14 -14.52 15.76 -24.36
N ASN A 15 -14.96 15.34 -25.53
CA ASN A 15 -14.18 14.59 -26.49
C ASN A 15 -13.72 15.55 -27.60
N SER A 16 -12.54 16.14 -27.44
CA SER A 16 -11.89 16.93 -28.49
C SER A 16 -10.65 16.20 -28.97
N ARG A 17 -10.83 15.43 -30.05
CA ARG A 17 -9.74 14.99 -30.95
C ARG A 17 -9.44 16.13 -31.92
N SER A 18 -8.18 16.52 -32.04
CA SER A 18 -7.65 17.15 -33.25
C SER A 18 -6.30 16.54 -33.60
N PHE A 19 -6.15 16.25 -34.88
CA PHE A 19 -5.08 15.53 -35.55
C PHE A 19 -3.87 16.43 -35.88
N ALA A 20 -2.78 15.78 -36.30
CA ALA A 20 -1.50 16.27 -36.85
C ALA A 20 -0.42 16.52 -35.77
N ASP A 21 0.81 16.01 -35.88
CA ASP A 21 1.46 15.30 -36.98
C ASP A 21 2.63 14.49 -36.41
N ALA A 22 2.86 13.31 -36.98
CA ALA A 22 3.93 12.40 -36.60
C ALA A 22 5.16 12.63 -37.48
N LYS A 23 6.33 12.86 -36.87
CA LYS A 23 7.64 12.58 -37.49
C LYS A 23 8.66 12.14 -36.42
N THR A 24 8.97 10.83 -36.46
CA THR A 24 10.33 10.21 -36.45
C THR A 24 11.32 10.69 -35.37
N SER A 25 11.60 9.90 -34.32
CA SER A 25 12.51 8.73 -34.21
C SER A 25 13.99 9.09 -34.03
N PHE A 26 14.67 8.37 -33.12
CA PHE A 26 16.07 8.43 -32.62
C PHE A 26 16.27 9.32 -31.39
N ASP A 27 16.86 8.89 -30.28
CA ASP A 27 17.47 7.62 -29.85
C ASP A 27 17.52 7.67 -28.31
N GLU A 28 17.38 6.54 -27.63
CA GLU A 28 17.46 6.43 -26.17
C GLU A 28 18.44 5.31 -25.81
N THR A 29 19.07 5.45 -24.64
CA THR A 29 20.02 4.56 -23.94
C THR A 29 21.49 4.77 -24.28
N ASP A 30 22.44 4.78 -23.36
CA ASP A 30 22.51 4.79 -21.89
C ASP A 30 24.02 4.96 -21.61
N ASP A 31 24.44 5.68 -20.56
CA ASP A 31 25.56 5.21 -19.73
C ASP A 31 25.79 6.02 -18.45
N ALA A 32 25.77 5.25 -17.36
CA ALA A 32 26.59 5.31 -16.14
C ALA A 32 26.47 6.46 -15.12
N ALA A 33 25.88 6.04 -14.00
CA ALA A 33 25.95 6.53 -12.62
C ALA A 33 27.28 7.14 -12.11
N MET A 34 27.12 8.29 -11.44
CA MET A 34 27.55 8.68 -10.07
C MET A 34 28.97 8.38 -9.54
N ASN A 35 29.58 9.47 -9.01
CA ASN A 35 30.57 9.64 -7.91
C ASN A 35 31.84 10.38 -8.40
N ASP A 36 32.46 11.37 -7.75
CA ASP A 36 32.35 12.02 -6.43
C ASP A 36 33.22 13.31 -6.47
N ALA A 37 32.97 14.23 -5.52
CA ALA A 37 33.90 15.21 -4.95
C ALA A 37 34.65 16.26 -5.83
N MET A 38 34.16 17.51 -5.73
CA MET A 38 34.85 18.66 -5.11
C MET A 38 36.35 18.90 -5.42
N THR A 39 36.67 19.94 -6.19
CA THR A 39 37.70 20.94 -5.81
C THR A 39 37.51 22.24 -6.59
N ASP A 40 37.64 23.33 -5.84
CA ASP A 40 37.53 24.74 -6.21
C ASP A 40 38.42 25.17 -7.38
N THR A 41 37.89 26.04 -8.25
CA THR A 41 38.70 27.09 -8.91
C THR A 41 37.81 28.22 -9.42
N GLU A 42 37.72 29.24 -8.57
CA GLU A 42 37.68 30.67 -8.89
C GLU A 42 37.05 31.10 -10.24
N THR A 43 35.78 31.46 -10.19
CA THR A 43 35.14 32.36 -11.16
C THR A 43 35.58 33.81 -10.89
N PRO A 44 36.27 34.50 -11.80
CA PRO A 44 36.37 35.94 -11.73
C PRO A 44 35.11 36.55 -12.32
N THR A 45 34.16 36.89 -11.45
CA THR A 45 33.15 37.90 -11.73
C THR A 45 33.83 39.25 -11.96
N ASN A 46 33.88 39.73 -13.20
CA ASN A 46 33.68 41.13 -13.61
C ASN A 46 34.16 41.36 -15.04
N ALA A 47 33.24 41.42 -15.99
CA ALA A 47 33.29 42.39 -17.08
C ALA A 47 31.89 42.50 -17.65
N ASN A 48 31.17 43.53 -17.20
CA ASN A 48 30.20 44.32 -17.94
C ASN A 48 29.87 43.76 -19.34
N GLU A 49 28.91 42.82 -19.42
CA GLU A 49 28.27 42.45 -20.68
C GLU A 49 27.39 43.63 -21.10
N THR A 50 28.02 44.62 -21.73
CA THR A 50 27.31 45.42 -22.71
C THR A 50 27.04 44.49 -23.87
N SER A 51 25.76 44.15 -24.04
CA SER A 51 25.24 43.48 -25.22
C SER A 51 25.87 44.07 -26.48
N ASP A 52 26.79 43.32 -27.11
CA ASP A 52 27.28 43.58 -28.45
C ASP A 52 26.11 43.40 -29.41
N VAL A 53 25.32 44.46 -29.54
CA VAL A 53 24.58 44.72 -30.75
C VAL A 53 25.66 44.95 -31.80
N PHE A 54 25.70 44.12 -32.84
CA PHE A 54 26.51 44.35 -34.04
C PHE A 54 26.01 45.63 -34.72
N GLU A 55 26.39 46.79 -34.18
CA GLU A 55 26.38 48.05 -34.90
C GLU A 55 27.72 48.12 -35.65
N GLU A 56 27.70 47.76 -36.93
CA GLU A 56 28.81 48.06 -37.82
C GLU A 56 28.88 49.59 -37.96
N ASP A 57 29.90 50.22 -37.39
CA ASP A 57 30.14 51.67 -37.55
C ASP A 57 30.42 51.96 -39.04
N ILE A 58 29.38 52.28 -39.81
CA ILE A 58 29.46 52.54 -41.26
C ILE A 58 30.27 53.81 -41.56
N LEU A 59 30.25 54.79 -40.65
CA LEU A 59 30.93 56.07 -40.82
C LEU A 59 31.21 56.73 -39.45
N SER A 60 32.48 56.95 -39.13
CA SER A 60 32.89 57.76 -37.96
C SER A 60 33.45 59.09 -38.43
N LEU A 61 32.83 60.19 -38.01
CA LEU A 61 33.24 61.54 -38.37
C LEU A 61 33.56 62.33 -37.09
N SER A 62 34.76 62.89 -37.01
CA SER A 62 35.18 63.78 -35.93
C SER A 62 35.30 65.21 -36.43
N PHE A 63 34.61 66.15 -35.79
CA PHE A 63 34.65 67.57 -36.17
C PHE A 63 35.13 68.44 -35.02
N GLY A 64 36.14 69.27 -35.28
CA GLY A 64 36.54 70.31 -34.35
C GLY A 64 35.55 71.48 -34.38
N MET A 65 34.86 71.76 -33.28
CA MET A 65 33.95 72.92 -33.18
C MET A 65 34.64 74.28 -33.46
N ARG A 66 35.98 74.33 -33.40
CA ARG A 66 36.80 75.53 -33.70
C ARG A 66 37.09 75.71 -35.18
N GLU A 67 36.90 74.67 -35.99
CA GLU A 67 37.18 74.63 -37.43
C GLU A 67 35.92 74.94 -38.26
N LEU A 68 34.79 75.13 -37.57
CA LEU A 68 33.51 75.47 -38.18
C LEU A 68 33.36 76.99 -38.30
N GLU A 69 33.09 77.47 -39.51
CA GLU A 69 32.83 78.87 -39.79
C GLU A 69 31.41 79.04 -40.36
N PRO A 70 30.67 80.10 -39.96
CA PRO A 70 29.33 80.36 -40.44
C PRO A 70 29.37 80.73 -41.91
N LEU A 71 28.45 80.13 -42.66
CA LEU A 71 28.25 80.38 -44.06
C LEU A 71 27.64 81.79 -44.22
N PRO A 72 28.29 82.70 -44.97
CA PRO A 72 27.83 84.08 -45.10
C PRO A 72 26.61 84.24 -46.03
N VAL A 73 26.15 83.15 -46.65
CA VAL A 73 25.13 83.11 -47.70
C VAL A 73 24.13 82.01 -47.36
N ALA A 74 22.85 82.21 -47.64
CA ALA A 74 21.83 81.19 -47.42
C ALA A 74 22.09 79.97 -48.32
N LEU A 75 21.83 78.75 -47.84
CA LEU A 75 22.02 77.52 -48.63
C LEU A 75 21.31 77.57 -50.00
N THR A 76 20.19 78.28 -50.07
CA THR A 76 19.37 78.44 -51.29
C THR A 76 20.08 79.18 -52.41
N GLU A 77 21.10 79.98 -52.09
CA GLU A 77 21.84 80.80 -53.05
C GLU A 77 23.13 80.10 -53.54
N LEU A 78 23.50 78.95 -52.96
CA LEU A 78 24.70 78.20 -53.32
C LEU A 78 24.41 77.17 -54.41
N MET A 79 24.81 77.50 -55.63
CA MET A 79 24.74 76.56 -56.75
C MET A 79 26.03 75.74 -56.80
N ASN A 80 25.96 74.52 -56.26
CA ASN A 80 27.00 73.47 -56.21
C ASN A 80 27.96 73.56 -55.00
N LEU A 81 27.66 72.74 -53.98
CA LEU A 81 28.59 72.44 -52.88
C LEU A 81 29.49 71.24 -53.26
N PRO A 82 30.75 71.21 -52.81
CA PRO A 82 31.62 70.06 -52.97
C PRO A 82 31.00 68.79 -52.38
N LEU A 83 31.25 67.63 -53.00
CA LEU A 83 30.86 66.33 -52.45
C LEU A 83 31.48 66.15 -51.06
N ASN A 84 30.74 65.50 -50.16
CA ASN A 84 31.12 65.27 -48.75
C ASN A 84 31.24 66.55 -47.90
N THR A 85 30.51 67.61 -48.26
CA THR A 85 30.40 68.79 -47.40
C THR A 85 29.43 68.52 -46.24
N CYS A 86 29.93 68.59 -45.01
CA CYS A 86 29.09 68.56 -43.81
C CYS A 86 28.63 69.97 -43.45
N LEU A 87 27.31 70.13 -43.32
CA LEU A 87 26.66 71.38 -42.94
C LEU A 87 26.09 71.20 -41.54
N PHE A 88 26.44 72.10 -40.63
CA PHE A 88 25.96 72.08 -39.26
C PHE A 88 25.01 73.25 -39.03
N GLU A 89 23.85 72.99 -38.45
CA GLU A 89 22.94 74.06 -38.05
C GLU A 89 23.06 74.28 -36.54
N PHE A 90 23.53 75.47 -36.16
CA PHE A 90 23.57 75.89 -34.76
C PHE A 90 22.86 77.23 -34.61
N SER A 91 21.89 77.31 -33.69
CA SER A 91 21.15 78.54 -33.37
C SER A 91 20.59 79.28 -34.61
N GLY A 92 20.17 78.53 -35.64
CA GLY A 92 19.59 79.09 -36.89
C GLY A 92 20.61 79.59 -37.92
N HIS A 93 21.92 79.38 -37.71
CA HIS A 93 22.97 79.65 -38.68
C HIS A 93 23.61 78.35 -39.17
N THR A 94 23.94 78.30 -40.47
CA THR A 94 24.66 77.18 -41.06
C THR A 94 26.15 77.39 -40.94
N TYR A 95 26.87 76.39 -40.45
CA TYR A 95 28.31 76.34 -40.33
C TYR A 95 28.88 75.26 -41.23
N VAL A 96 30.05 75.53 -41.80
CA VAL A 96 30.77 74.62 -42.69
C VAL A 96 32.22 74.56 -42.23
N HIS A 97 32.88 73.43 -42.49
CA HIS A 97 34.31 73.30 -42.24
C HIS A 97 35.11 74.38 -43.00
N ARG A 98 36.09 74.97 -42.34
CA ARG A 98 36.89 76.08 -42.86
C ARG A 98 37.50 75.79 -44.23
N GLU A 99 37.96 74.57 -44.47
CA GLU A 99 38.54 74.17 -45.78
C GLU A 99 37.52 74.26 -46.92
N VAL A 100 36.25 73.95 -46.65
CA VAL A 100 35.18 74.08 -47.65
C VAL A 100 34.88 75.55 -47.92
N LEU A 101 34.96 76.41 -46.90
CA LEU A 101 34.80 77.85 -47.08
C LEU A 101 35.95 78.46 -47.91
N GLU A 102 37.19 78.02 -47.69
CA GLU A 102 38.37 78.43 -48.49
C GLU A 102 38.21 77.98 -49.96
N LEU A 103 37.73 76.75 -50.20
CA LEU A 103 37.46 76.24 -51.55
C LEU A 103 36.32 76.99 -52.26
N LEU A 104 35.24 77.31 -51.54
CA LEU A 104 34.11 78.09 -52.09
C LEU A 104 34.52 79.53 -52.45
N ALA A 105 35.47 80.12 -51.71
CA ALA A 105 36.05 81.42 -52.02
C ALA A 105 36.99 81.36 -53.26
N GLU A 106 37.80 80.31 -53.38
CA GLU A 106 38.71 80.11 -54.52
C GLU A 106 37.94 79.87 -55.83
N LYS A 107 36.81 79.17 -55.77
CA LYS A 107 35.90 78.94 -56.90
C LYS A 107 35.03 80.15 -57.27
N GLY A 108 35.14 81.26 -56.54
CA GLY A 108 34.41 82.51 -56.82
C GLY A 108 32.92 82.49 -56.47
N VAL A 109 32.45 81.46 -55.75
CA VAL A 109 31.05 81.34 -55.29
C VAL A 109 30.77 82.30 -54.14
N ILE A 110 31.78 82.59 -53.32
CA ILE A 110 31.73 83.55 -52.21
C ILE A 110 32.78 84.64 -52.43
N ALA A 111 32.42 85.90 -52.22
CA ALA A 111 33.39 87.00 -52.40
C ALA A 111 34.55 86.91 -51.38
N PRO A 112 35.82 87.11 -51.81
CA PRO A 112 37.02 86.89 -50.98
C PRO A 112 37.13 87.85 -49.78
N LYS A 113 36.29 88.90 -49.72
CA LYS A 113 36.16 89.79 -48.56
C LYS A 113 35.45 89.11 -47.37
N HIS A 114 34.63 88.10 -47.61
CA HIS A 114 33.90 87.36 -46.57
C HIS A 114 34.74 86.22 -45.96
N SER A 115 35.71 85.69 -46.70
CA SER A 115 36.64 84.64 -46.24
C SER A 115 37.76 85.17 -45.32
N ARG A 116 38.02 86.50 -45.32
CA ARG A 116 39.21 87.09 -44.69
C ARG A 116 39.13 87.43 -43.19
N ARG A 117 38.14 86.92 -42.44
CA ARG A 117 38.18 87.05 -40.97
C ARG A 117 38.94 85.88 -40.35
N LYS A 118 40.27 85.95 -40.41
CA LYS A 118 41.14 85.13 -39.55
C LYS A 118 40.85 85.49 -38.09
N GLY A 119 39.96 84.75 -37.45
CA GLY A 119 39.60 84.91 -36.05
C GLY A 119 38.09 85.02 -35.87
N SER A 120 37.51 83.95 -35.34
CA SER A 120 36.20 83.88 -34.68
C SER A 120 35.06 84.60 -35.40
N ALA A 121 34.29 83.83 -36.15
CA ALA A 121 33.12 84.29 -36.87
C ALA A 121 31.89 84.39 -35.96
N ILE A 122 31.85 85.44 -35.15
CA ILE A 122 30.61 86.10 -34.75
C ILE A 122 30.85 87.59 -34.99
N PRO A 123 30.03 88.29 -35.77
CA PRO A 123 30.08 89.74 -35.80
C PRO A 123 29.88 90.26 -34.37
N LEU A 124 30.87 90.96 -33.78
CA LEU A 124 30.73 91.52 -32.42
C LEU A 124 29.49 92.43 -32.24
N LYS A 125 28.84 92.83 -33.34
CA LYS A 125 27.57 93.58 -33.32
C LYS A 125 26.36 92.73 -32.91
N ASP A 126 26.43 91.41 -33.06
CA ASP A 126 25.31 90.48 -32.82
C ASP A 126 25.45 89.73 -31.48
N TYR A 127 26.61 89.83 -30.82
CA TYR A 127 26.86 89.25 -29.52
C TYR A 127 26.72 90.30 -28.41
N SER A 128 25.61 90.24 -27.69
CA SER A 128 25.44 91.02 -26.45
C SER A 128 26.23 90.36 -25.33
N LEU A 129 27.11 91.11 -24.68
CA LEU A 129 27.88 90.65 -23.52
C LEU A 129 26.97 90.07 -22.41
N HIS A 130 25.77 90.62 -22.24
CA HIS A 130 24.78 90.12 -21.29
C HIS A 130 24.34 88.68 -21.60
N LYS A 131 24.03 88.38 -22.88
CA LYS A 131 23.66 87.01 -23.30
C LYS A 131 24.78 86.00 -23.08
N GLY A 132 26.03 86.45 -23.20
CA GLY A 132 27.20 85.62 -22.90
C GLY A 132 27.35 85.32 -21.41
N VAL A 133 27.09 86.31 -20.55
CA VAL A 133 27.07 86.15 -19.10
C VAL A 133 25.93 85.22 -18.67
N ASP A 134 24.72 85.40 -19.20
CA ASP A 134 23.56 84.53 -18.94
C ASP A 134 23.85 83.07 -19.35
N ALA A 135 24.44 82.86 -20.53
CA ALA A 135 24.83 81.53 -21.00
C ALA A 135 25.90 80.89 -20.09
N LEU A 136 26.88 81.67 -19.62
CA LEU A 136 27.88 81.19 -18.66
C LEU A 136 27.25 80.83 -17.32
N GLU A 137 26.31 81.64 -16.82
CA GLU A 137 25.56 81.34 -15.60
C GLU A 137 24.74 80.05 -15.75
N HIS A 138 24.08 79.86 -16.89
CA HIS A 138 23.36 78.61 -17.20
C HIS A 138 24.30 77.40 -17.26
N ILE A 139 25.50 77.53 -17.84
CA ILE A 139 26.49 76.45 -17.86
C ILE A 139 26.96 76.13 -16.44
N LEU A 140 27.26 77.15 -15.63
CA LEU A 140 27.72 76.97 -14.25
C LEU A 140 26.66 76.29 -13.37
N THR A 141 25.40 76.74 -13.45
CA THR A 141 24.27 76.15 -12.72
C THR A 141 23.97 74.72 -13.18
N THR A 142 24.02 74.45 -14.49
CA THR A 142 23.86 73.09 -15.02
C THR A 142 24.99 72.18 -14.53
N ARG A 143 26.24 72.69 -14.50
CA ARG A 143 27.39 71.94 -13.98
C ARG A 143 27.23 71.61 -12.50
N GLN A 144 26.78 72.57 -11.70
CA GLN A 144 26.48 72.36 -10.27
C GLN A 144 25.37 71.30 -10.08
N LYS A 145 24.31 71.38 -10.88
CA LYS A 145 23.22 70.38 -10.83
C LYS A 145 23.70 68.98 -11.24
N ILE A 146 24.59 68.88 -12.23
CA ILE A 146 25.22 67.61 -12.61
C ILE A 146 26.01 67.07 -11.42
N THR A 147 26.82 67.88 -10.75
CA THR A 147 27.60 67.42 -9.59
C THR A 147 26.70 66.92 -8.45
N GLU A 148 25.64 67.65 -8.11
CA GLU A 148 24.67 67.22 -7.09
C GLU A 148 23.96 65.91 -7.48
N LEU A 149 23.56 65.76 -8.76
CA LEU A 149 22.96 64.52 -9.27
C LEU A 149 23.94 63.35 -9.25
N THR A 150 25.23 63.58 -9.49
CA THR A 150 26.23 62.51 -9.41
C THR A 150 26.43 62.02 -7.97
N GLU A 151 26.45 62.93 -6.99
CA GLU A 151 26.58 62.59 -5.57
C GLU A 151 25.35 61.85 -5.04
N THR A 152 24.15 62.34 -5.37
CA THR A 152 22.89 61.68 -4.98
C THR A 152 22.74 60.29 -5.60
N ASN A 153 23.11 60.12 -6.88
CA ASN A 153 23.14 58.80 -7.52
C ASN A 153 24.14 57.85 -6.85
N ALA A 154 25.31 58.34 -6.44
CA ALA A 154 26.28 57.54 -5.70
C ALA A 154 25.70 57.05 -4.36
N ALA A 155 25.05 57.93 -3.60
CA ALA A 155 24.39 57.57 -2.35
C ALA A 155 23.25 56.54 -2.54
N VAL A 156 22.45 56.70 -3.59
CA VAL A 156 21.37 55.74 -3.92
C VAL A 156 21.94 54.38 -4.31
N LYS A 157 22.99 54.33 -5.14
CA LYS A 157 23.67 53.09 -5.49
C LYS A 157 24.16 52.35 -4.25
N GLU A 158 24.73 53.08 -3.29
CA GLU A 158 25.22 52.48 -2.05
C GLU A 158 24.10 51.96 -1.16
N ARG A 159 22.97 52.67 -1.09
CA ARG A 159 21.79 52.20 -0.39
C ARG A 159 21.21 50.93 -1.03
N ILE A 160 21.23 50.83 -2.36
CA ILE A 160 20.80 49.64 -3.10
C ILE A 160 21.72 48.46 -2.78
N ARG A 161 23.04 48.64 -2.83
CA ARG A 161 24.01 47.59 -2.47
C ARG A 161 23.80 47.07 -1.07
N ASN A 162 23.65 47.97 -0.10
CA ASN A 162 23.39 47.59 1.29
C ASN A 162 22.08 46.80 1.43
N LYS A 163 20.99 47.22 0.77
CA LYS A 163 19.73 46.46 0.77
C LYS A 163 19.88 45.09 0.11
N LEU A 164 20.63 44.98 -0.98
CA LEU A 164 20.87 43.73 -1.68
C LEU A 164 21.63 42.74 -0.80
N LEU A 165 22.68 43.20 -0.09
CA LEU A 165 23.46 42.38 0.83
C LEU A 165 22.58 41.82 1.97
N HIS A 166 21.76 42.67 2.59
CA HIS A 166 20.81 42.22 3.62
C HIS A 166 19.76 41.26 3.06
N SER A 167 19.28 41.49 1.84
CA SER A 167 18.33 40.61 1.15
C SER A 167 18.94 39.24 0.86
N GLN A 168 20.19 39.19 0.38
CA GLN A 168 20.91 37.94 0.11
C GLN A 168 21.01 37.08 1.37
N GLN A 169 21.33 37.69 2.52
CA GLN A 169 21.40 36.97 3.78
C GLN A 169 20.02 36.45 4.23
N ARG A 170 18.93 37.15 3.92
CA ARG A 170 17.56 36.67 4.18
C ARG A 170 17.20 35.49 3.26
N ILE A 171 17.50 35.59 1.97
CA ILE A 171 17.25 34.52 0.99
C ILE A 171 18.01 33.25 1.39
N ALA A 172 19.27 33.37 1.81
CA ALA A 172 20.06 32.22 2.26
C ALA A 172 19.44 31.54 3.48
N ARG A 173 18.94 32.31 4.46
CA ARG A 173 18.24 31.76 5.64
C ARG A 173 16.93 31.08 5.25
N GLU A 174 16.17 31.66 4.33
CA GLU A 174 14.94 31.05 3.83
C GLU A 174 15.22 29.74 3.07
N GLN A 175 16.25 29.70 2.22
CA GLN A 175 16.69 28.48 1.53
C GLN A 175 17.15 27.39 2.50
N GLN A 176 17.89 27.75 3.55
CA GLN A 176 18.26 26.80 4.60
C GLN A 176 17.04 26.26 5.33
N ARG A 177 16.06 27.12 5.61
CA ARG A 177 14.81 26.72 6.26
C ARG A 177 13.99 25.78 5.37
N THR A 178 13.83 26.07 4.08
CA THR A 178 13.09 25.18 3.16
C THR A 178 13.79 23.83 3.01
N ALA A 179 15.11 23.79 2.89
CA ALA A 179 15.87 22.54 2.84
C ALA A 179 15.71 21.70 4.12
N LEU A 180 15.66 22.35 5.28
CA LEU A 180 15.43 21.66 6.56
C LEU A 180 13.99 21.14 6.67
N GLU A 181 13.00 21.92 6.23
CA GLU A 181 11.59 21.50 6.17
C GLU A 181 11.40 20.30 5.24
N GLU A 182 12.07 20.27 4.08
CA GLU A 182 12.07 19.11 3.18
C GLU A 182 12.68 17.86 3.82
N ARG A 183 13.81 18.01 4.52
CA ARG A 183 14.43 16.91 5.28
C ARG A 183 13.49 16.36 6.34
N VAL A 184 12.82 17.22 7.09
CA VAL A 184 11.83 16.81 8.10
C VAL A 184 10.64 16.09 7.44
N ARG A 185 10.17 16.57 6.28
CA ARG A 185 9.10 15.92 5.51
C ARG A 185 9.50 14.50 5.09
N LEU A 186 10.70 14.33 4.54
CA LEU A 186 11.22 13.01 4.14
C LEU A 186 11.36 12.07 5.33
N ALA A 187 11.92 12.56 6.45
CA ALA A 187 12.04 11.77 7.66
C ALA A 187 10.68 11.32 8.20
N ARG A 188 9.65 12.19 8.19
CA ARG A 188 8.29 11.83 8.58
C ARG A 188 7.67 10.79 7.66
N ALA A 189 7.91 10.88 6.35
CA ALA A 189 7.44 9.88 5.39
C ALA A 189 8.06 8.51 5.66
N GLN A 190 9.38 8.45 5.89
CA GLN A 190 10.08 7.22 6.24
C GLN A 190 9.56 6.62 7.56
N VAL A 191 9.33 7.45 8.58
CA VAL A 191 8.74 6.99 9.85
C VAL A 191 7.35 6.40 9.64
N ALA A 192 6.50 7.04 8.84
CA ALA A 192 5.16 6.54 8.54
C ALA A 192 5.21 5.18 7.81
N GLU A 193 6.11 5.01 6.84
CA GLU A 193 6.33 3.74 6.15
C GLU A 193 6.80 2.63 7.10
N LYS A 194 7.76 2.94 7.98
CA LYS A 194 8.25 1.99 9.00
C LYS A 194 7.16 1.64 10.01
N GLN A 195 6.32 2.60 10.40
CA GLN A 195 5.17 2.33 11.27
C GLN A 195 4.13 1.44 10.58
N HIS A 196 3.83 1.69 9.31
CA HIS A 196 2.90 0.87 8.54
C HIS A 196 3.39 -0.56 8.38
N THR A 197 4.67 -0.75 8.04
CA THR A 197 5.29 -2.09 7.93
C THR A 197 5.31 -2.83 9.27
N LEU A 198 5.62 -2.13 10.38
CA LEU A 198 5.52 -2.70 11.72
C LEU A 198 4.09 -3.08 12.10
N ALA A 199 3.09 -2.25 11.76
CA ALA A 199 1.69 -2.56 12.01
C ALA A 199 1.25 -3.81 11.23
N ARG A 200 1.66 -3.93 9.96
CA ARG A 200 1.41 -5.12 9.14
C ARG A 200 2.06 -6.36 9.74
N LEU A 201 3.33 -6.27 10.16
CA LEU A 201 4.04 -7.40 10.77
C LEU A 201 3.38 -7.83 12.09
N LYS A 202 2.94 -6.87 12.91
CA LYS A 202 2.19 -7.16 14.15
C LYS A 202 0.86 -7.85 13.88
N ALA A 203 0.14 -7.46 12.83
CA ALA A 203 -1.10 -8.11 12.43
C ALA A 203 -0.84 -9.57 12.03
N VAL A 204 0.16 -9.81 11.17
CA VAL A 204 0.57 -11.17 10.77
C VAL A 204 0.97 -12.02 11.96
N MET A 205 1.81 -11.51 12.88
CA MET A 205 2.18 -12.26 14.09
C MET A 205 0.97 -12.57 14.97
N HIS A 206 -0.01 -11.66 15.05
CA HIS A 206 -1.23 -11.92 15.83
C HIS A 206 -2.07 -13.03 15.18
N ASP A 207 -2.19 -13.03 13.86
CA ASP A 207 -2.92 -14.07 13.12
C ASP A 207 -2.19 -15.41 13.23
N GLU A 208 -0.88 -15.46 13.04
CA GLU A 208 -0.07 -16.66 13.25
C GLU A 208 -0.21 -17.20 14.68
N ARG A 209 -0.21 -16.32 15.68
CA ARG A 209 -0.43 -16.74 17.07
C ARG A 209 -1.82 -17.35 17.27
N ARG A 210 -2.87 -16.79 16.66
CA ARG A 210 -4.22 -17.36 16.72
C ARG A 210 -4.27 -18.72 16.06
N THR A 211 -3.69 -18.87 14.87
CA THR A 211 -3.64 -20.16 14.18
C THR A 211 -2.86 -21.19 14.98
N PHE A 212 -1.71 -20.82 15.59
CA PHE A 212 -0.98 -21.72 16.48
C PHE A 212 -1.80 -22.13 17.72
N GLU A 213 -2.53 -21.20 18.34
CA GLU A 213 -3.37 -21.52 19.50
C GLU A 213 -4.53 -22.47 19.13
N GLU A 214 -5.13 -22.31 17.96
CA GLU A 214 -6.15 -23.22 17.40
C GLU A 214 -5.54 -24.57 17.02
N ASP A 215 -4.40 -24.56 16.33
CA ASP A 215 -3.64 -25.75 15.94
C ASP A 215 -3.13 -26.54 17.13
N ILE A 216 -2.92 -25.95 18.31
CA ILE A 216 -2.60 -26.69 19.54
C ILE A 216 -3.85 -27.36 20.14
N ARG A 217 -5.03 -26.76 19.97
CA ARG A 217 -6.30 -27.32 20.47
C ARG A 217 -6.70 -28.55 19.67
N ILE A 218 -6.44 -28.59 18.36
CA ILE A 218 -6.83 -29.68 17.46
C ILE A 218 -6.18 -31.03 17.88
N PRO A 219 -4.84 -31.15 18.04
CA PRO A 219 -4.17 -32.36 18.53
C PRO A 219 -4.63 -32.77 19.92
N LYS A 220 -4.84 -31.81 20.83
CA LYS A 220 -5.35 -32.11 22.18
C LYS A 220 -6.75 -32.74 22.13
N ALA A 221 -7.64 -32.19 21.31
CA ALA A 221 -8.96 -32.74 21.08
C ALA A 221 -8.87 -34.13 20.42
N LEU A 222 -8.01 -34.29 19.40
CA LEU A 222 -7.81 -35.56 18.70
C LEU A 222 -7.26 -36.67 19.61
N VAL A 223 -6.28 -36.34 20.47
CA VAL A 223 -5.74 -37.29 21.46
C VAL A 223 -6.82 -37.68 22.47
N SER A 224 -7.62 -36.72 22.95
CA SER A 224 -8.73 -36.99 23.87
C SER A 224 -9.80 -37.89 23.25
N THR A 225 -10.22 -37.63 22.01
CA THR A 225 -11.20 -38.48 21.31
C THR A 225 -10.64 -39.87 21.02
N MET A 226 -9.36 -39.97 20.65
CA MET A 226 -8.68 -41.26 20.47
C MET A 226 -8.65 -42.06 21.78
N GLN A 227 -8.29 -41.45 22.90
CA GLN A 227 -8.30 -42.09 24.21
C GLN A 227 -9.70 -42.58 24.60
N MET A 228 -10.73 -41.75 24.40
CA MET A 228 -12.12 -42.13 24.65
C MET A 228 -12.55 -43.31 23.78
N SER A 229 -12.17 -43.32 22.50
CA SER A 229 -12.48 -44.44 21.58
C SER A 229 -11.81 -45.75 22.03
N LEU A 230 -10.59 -45.65 22.58
CA LEU A 230 -9.85 -46.80 23.08
C LEU A 230 -10.49 -47.37 24.33
N ARG A 231 -10.90 -46.49 25.27
CA ARG A 231 -11.68 -46.87 26.46
C ARG A 231 -12.98 -47.58 26.10
N TYR A 232 -13.74 -47.03 25.14
CA TYR A 232 -14.99 -47.64 24.70
C TYR A 232 -14.79 -49.03 24.09
N LYS A 233 -13.73 -49.21 23.27
CA LYS A 233 -13.38 -50.51 22.70
C LYS A 233 -13.01 -51.51 23.79
N ASP A 234 -12.22 -51.10 24.77
CA ASP A 234 -11.81 -51.94 25.90
C ASP A 234 -13.01 -52.36 26.77
N GLU A 235 -13.88 -51.42 27.14
CA GLU A 235 -15.12 -51.74 27.88
C GLU A 235 -16.03 -52.69 27.09
N ARG A 236 -16.20 -52.46 25.79
CA ARG A 236 -16.98 -53.34 24.92
C ARG A 236 -16.39 -54.75 24.87
N GLN A 237 -15.07 -54.85 24.76
CA GLN A 237 -14.36 -56.13 24.75
C GLN A 237 -14.53 -56.87 26.08
N ASN A 238 -14.35 -56.17 27.21
CA ASN A 238 -14.60 -56.71 28.55
C ASN A 238 -16.05 -57.22 28.72
N ILE A 239 -17.05 -56.51 28.19
CA ILE A 239 -18.45 -56.96 28.21
C ILE A 239 -18.63 -58.24 27.39
N LEU A 240 -18.03 -58.32 26.20
CA LEU A 240 -18.09 -59.51 25.34
C LEU A 240 -17.45 -60.72 26.03
N GLU A 241 -16.28 -60.53 26.65
CA GLU A 241 -15.57 -61.58 27.38
C GLU A 241 -16.41 -62.14 28.53
N ARG A 242 -16.98 -61.28 29.37
CA ARG A 242 -17.88 -61.69 30.46
C ARG A 242 -19.12 -62.43 29.92
N ARG A 243 -19.70 -61.98 28.81
CA ARG A 243 -20.84 -62.69 28.18
C ARG A 243 -20.44 -64.07 27.70
N CYS A 244 -19.27 -64.22 27.07
CA CYS A 244 -18.73 -65.52 26.66
C CYS A 244 -18.49 -66.45 27.86
N GLU A 245 -17.99 -65.92 28.98
CA GLU A 245 -17.81 -66.69 30.22
C GLU A 245 -19.14 -67.19 30.78
N VAL A 246 -20.15 -66.32 30.86
CA VAL A 246 -21.50 -66.69 31.31
C VAL A 246 -22.10 -67.76 30.41
N LEU A 247 -22.01 -67.62 29.09
CA LEU A 247 -22.49 -68.63 28.13
C LEU A 247 -21.75 -69.96 28.29
N ARG A 248 -20.42 -69.92 28.49
CA ARG A 248 -19.61 -71.12 28.74
C ARG A 248 -20.03 -71.82 30.04
N ALA A 249 -20.28 -71.06 31.11
CA ALA A 249 -20.77 -71.59 32.37
C ALA A 249 -22.17 -72.21 32.21
N ALA A 250 -23.09 -71.51 31.55
CA ALA A 250 -24.44 -72.00 31.27
C ALA A 250 -24.43 -73.29 30.44
N HIS A 251 -23.55 -73.39 29.43
CA HIS A 251 -23.37 -74.61 28.66
C HIS A 251 -22.86 -75.77 29.52
N LYS A 252 -21.85 -75.53 30.38
CA LYS A 252 -21.34 -76.54 31.33
C LYS A 252 -22.42 -77.02 32.28
N ILE A 253 -23.25 -76.12 32.82
CA ILE A 253 -24.39 -76.46 33.69
C ILE A 253 -25.38 -77.35 32.92
N ARG A 254 -25.80 -76.95 31.72
CA ARG A 254 -26.75 -77.71 30.91
C ARG A 254 -26.22 -79.10 30.53
N SER A 255 -24.95 -79.20 30.17
CA SER A 255 -24.29 -80.48 29.89
C SER A 255 -24.28 -81.39 31.11
N ARG A 256 -23.97 -80.84 32.30
CA ARG A 256 -24.03 -81.59 33.56
C ARG A 256 -25.44 -82.02 33.93
N GLN A 257 -26.44 -81.17 33.72
CA GLN A 257 -27.85 -81.51 33.93
C GLN A 257 -28.28 -82.68 33.04
N ALA A 258 -27.94 -82.64 31.74
CA ALA A 258 -28.24 -83.74 30.82
C ALA A 258 -27.57 -85.06 31.24
N MET A 259 -26.33 -85.00 31.73
CA MET A 259 -25.61 -86.16 32.26
C MET A 259 -26.31 -86.75 33.51
N LEU A 260 -26.71 -85.90 34.45
CA LEU A 260 -27.44 -86.33 35.66
C LEU A 260 -28.79 -86.95 35.32
N VAL A 261 -29.54 -86.37 34.37
CA VAL A 261 -30.82 -86.95 33.90
C VAL A 261 -30.59 -88.33 33.26
N LYS A 262 -29.54 -88.48 32.46
CA LYS A 262 -29.17 -89.79 31.87
C LYS A 262 -28.85 -90.83 32.96
N GLN A 263 -28.08 -90.46 33.97
CA GLN A 263 -27.76 -91.33 35.12
C GLN A 263 -28.99 -91.64 35.97
N LEU A 264 -29.94 -90.70 36.09
CA LEU A 264 -31.16 -90.92 36.85
C LEU A 264 -32.04 -91.99 36.17
N GLY A 265 -32.09 -92.00 34.84
CA GLY A 265 -32.76 -93.06 34.06
C GLY A 265 -32.17 -94.46 34.29
N THR A 266 -30.88 -94.58 34.60
CA THR A 266 -30.28 -95.89 34.96
C THR A 266 -30.64 -96.32 36.39
N VAL A 267 -30.91 -95.37 37.29
CA VAL A 267 -31.30 -95.66 38.68
C VAL A 267 -32.78 -96.06 38.77
N TYR A 268 -33.65 -95.44 37.98
CA TYR A 268 -35.09 -95.75 37.90
C TYR A 268 -35.47 -96.22 36.48
N PRO A 269 -35.08 -97.45 36.08
CA PRO A 269 -35.47 -97.98 34.79
C PRO A 269 -37.00 -98.09 34.72
N ILE A 270 -37.57 -97.48 33.68
CA ILE A 270 -38.98 -97.62 33.31
C ILE A 270 -38.99 -98.48 32.04
N GLU A 271 -39.47 -99.71 32.17
CA GLU A 271 -39.47 -100.69 31.10
C GLU A 271 -40.91 -101.01 30.68
N TYR A 272 -41.11 -101.23 29.39
CA TYR A 272 -42.40 -101.65 28.86
C TYR A 272 -42.48 -103.18 28.90
N VAL A 273 -43.45 -103.70 29.64
CA VAL A 273 -43.58 -105.14 29.90
C VAL A 273 -44.51 -105.83 28.89
N GLY A 274 -45.28 -105.05 28.11
CA GLY A 274 -46.27 -105.55 27.15
C GLY A 274 -47.69 -105.18 27.55
N ALA A 275 -48.65 -105.31 26.62
CA ALA A 275 -50.08 -105.08 26.85
C ALA A 275 -50.47 -103.73 27.50
N GLY A 276 -49.70 -102.66 27.27
CA GLY A 276 -49.99 -101.34 27.86
C GLY A 276 -49.51 -101.17 29.32
N GLU A 277 -48.79 -102.16 29.87
CA GLU A 277 -48.24 -102.10 31.22
C GLU A 277 -46.78 -101.64 31.24
N TYR A 278 -46.46 -100.83 32.26
CA TYR A 278 -45.11 -100.32 32.51
C TYR A 278 -44.59 -100.84 33.84
N SER A 279 -43.28 -101.00 33.96
CA SER A 279 -42.63 -101.41 35.21
C SER A 279 -41.56 -100.40 35.61
N ILE A 280 -41.50 -100.04 36.90
CA ILE A 280 -40.45 -99.19 37.45
C ILE A 280 -39.62 -99.98 38.46
N ARG A 281 -38.30 -100.08 38.23
CA ARG A 281 -37.38 -100.92 39.04
C ARG A 281 -37.86 -102.37 39.24
N GLY A 282 -38.56 -102.94 38.25
CA GLY A 282 -39.11 -104.30 38.32
C GLY A 282 -40.50 -104.43 38.95
N ILE A 283 -41.12 -103.34 39.43
CA ILE A 283 -42.49 -103.34 39.94
C ILE A 283 -43.46 -102.94 38.84
N ARG A 284 -44.40 -103.82 38.49
CA ARG A 284 -45.44 -103.57 37.48
C ARG A 284 -46.44 -102.52 37.99
N ILE A 285 -46.67 -101.51 37.16
CA ILE A 285 -47.72 -100.50 37.29
C ILE A 285 -48.89 -101.02 36.45
N ALA A 286 -49.68 -101.93 37.03
CA ALA A 286 -50.84 -102.48 36.36
C ALA A 286 -51.95 -101.42 36.25
N ASN A 287 -52.58 -101.30 35.07
CA ASN A 287 -53.81 -100.52 34.87
C ASN A 287 -55.05 -101.35 35.23
N SER A 288 -54.97 -102.23 36.23
CA SER A 288 -56.06 -103.12 36.58
C SER A 288 -56.88 -102.55 37.72
N ASP A 289 -58.19 -102.54 37.52
CA ASP A 289 -59.23 -102.03 38.40
C ASP A 289 -58.94 -102.29 39.89
N PHE A 290 -58.96 -101.21 40.68
CA PHE A 290 -58.71 -101.15 42.13
C PHE A 290 -59.72 -101.96 42.98
N THR A 291 -60.54 -102.79 42.35
CA THR A 291 -61.73 -103.43 42.93
C THR A 291 -61.57 -104.94 43.18
N GLY A 292 -60.43 -105.57 42.84
CA GLY A 292 -60.28 -107.03 42.93
C GLY A 292 -58.94 -107.62 43.42
N GLY A 293 -57.94 -106.82 43.81
CA GLY A 293 -56.61 -107.30 44.23
C GLY A 293 -56.42 -107.27 45.75
N GLY A 294 -55.74 -108.27 46.33
CA GLY A 294 -55.47 -108.34 47.77
C GLY A 294 -54.49 -107.27 48.27
N ARG A 295 -54.37 -107.11 49.60
CA ARG A 295 -53.51 -106.12 50.30
C ARG A 295 -52.06 -105.99 49.78
N ASN A 296 -51.52 -107.05 49.17
CA ASN A 296 -50.17 -107.07 48.61
C ASN A 296 -50.04 -106.21 47.33
N ASP A 297 -51.09 -106.09 46.52
CA ASP A 297 -51.06 -105.31 45.28
C ASP A 297 -51.09 -103.79 45.58
N GLU A 298 -51.82 -103.37 46.62
CA GLU A 298 -51.87 -101.98 47.09
C GLU A 298 -50.51 -101.49 47.60
N GLU A 299 -49.77 -102.33 48.33
CA GLU A 299 -48.42 -102.02 48.81
C GLU A 299 -47.40 -101.90 47.66
N MET A 300 -47.51 -102.74 46.62
CA MET A 300 -46.67 -102.66 45.42
C MET A 300 -46.94 -101.40 44.59
N ILE A 301 -48.21 -101.03 44.41
CA ILE A 301 -48.62 -99.80 43.72
C ILE A 301 -48.14 -98.55 44.47
N SER A 302 -48.30 -98.52 45.80
CA SER A 302 -47.81 -97.40 46.64
C SER A 302 -46.29 -97.25 46.57
N THR A 303 -45.56 -98.37 46.54
CA THR A 303 -44.10 -98.37 46.38
C THR A 303 -43.68 -97.87 44.99
N ALA A 304 -44.35 -98.30 43.92
CA ALA A 304 -44.11 -97.80 42.57
C ALA A 304 -44.39 -96.29 42.45
N LEU A 305 -45.49 -95.81 43.04
CA LEU A 305 -45.84 -94.39 43.08
C LEU A 305 -44.83 -93.58 43.90
N GLY A 306 -44.29 -94.13 44.99
CA GLY A 306 -43.19 -93.55 45.75
C GLY A 306 -41.91 -93.39 44.93
N TYR A 307 -41.56 -94.39 44.11
CA TYR A 307 -40.43 -94.27 43.17
C TYR A 307 -40.66 -93.23 42.08
N ILE A 308 -41.88 -93.13 41.55
CA ILE A 308 -42.25 -92.11 40.56
C ILE A 308 -42.19 -90.71 41.19
N ALA A 309 -42.74 -90.54 42.39
CA ALA A 309 -42.69 -89.29 43.14
C ALA A 309 -41.23 -88.85 43.40
N HIS A 310 -40.38 -89.78 43.84
CA HIS A 310 -38.97 -89.51 44.04
C HIS A 310 -38.23 -89.19 42.72
N LEU A 311 -38.53 -89.89 41.63
CA LEU A 311 -37.99 -89.61 40.31
C LEU A 311 -38.37 -88.20 39.81
N VAL A 312 -39.64 -87.82 39.91
CA VAL A 312 -40.14 -86.49 39.54
C VAL A 312 -39.52 -85.39 40.42
N PHE A 313 -39.38 -85.64 41.71
CA PHE A 313 -38.68 -84.75 42.63
C PHE A 313 -37.22 -84.53 42.21
N MET A 314 -36.46 -85.60 41.96
CA MET A 314 -35.05 -85.50 41.54
C MET A 314 -34.90 -84.81 40.17
N LEU A 315 -35.79 -85.09 39.21
CA LEU A 315 -35.82 -84.39 37.92
C LEU A 315 -36.07 -82.89 38.08
N SER A 316 -37.02 -82.50 38.94
CA SER A 316 -37.29 -81.08 39.22
C SER A 316 -36.06 -80.36 39.80
N LYS A 317 -35.32 -81.04 40.69
CA LYS A 317 -34.11 -80.49 41.32
C LYS A 317 -32.96 -80.34 40.32
N TYR A 318 -32.73 -81.33 39.46
CA TYR A 318 -31.66 -81.28 38.47
C TYR A 318 -31.96 -80.28 37.34
N LEU A 319 -33.19 -80.21 36.86
CA LEU A 319 -33.59 -79.25 35.82
C LEU A 319 -33.87 -77.85 36.36
N GLN A 320 -33.85 -77.66 37.69
CA GLN A 320 -34.21 -76.41 38.38
C GLN A 320 -35.60 -75.88 37.97
N VAL A 321 -36.56 -76.79 37.77
CA VAL A 321 -37.95 -76.46 37.45
C VAL A 321 -38.78 -76.49 38.72
N ASN A 322 -39.48 -75.40 39.01
CA ASN A 322 -40.39 -75.34 40.16
C ASN A 322 -41.66 -76.14 39.84
N LEU A 323 -41.92 -77.20 40.61
CA LEU A 323 -43.17 -77.96 40.53
C LEU A 323 -44.31 -77.15 41.18
N ARG A 324 -45.51 -77.20 40.58
CA ARG A 324 -46.71 -76.56 41.12
C ARG A 324 -47.16 -77.19 42.46
N TYR A 325 -46.82 -78.46 42.66
CA TYR A 325 -47.10 -79.22 43.87
C TYR A 325 -45.79 -79.68 44.51
N ARG A 326 -45.67 -79.55 45.83
CA ARG A 326 -44.48 -79.98 46.57
C ARG A 326 -44.50 -81.49 46.71
N VAL A 327 -43.68 -82.18 45.90
CA VAL A 327 -43.49 -83.62 46.05
C VAL A 327 -42.55 -83.88 47.24
N VAL A 328 -43.05 -84.52 48.29
CA VAL A 328 -42.24 -84.96 49.43
C VAL A 328 -42.10 -86.49 49.37
N PRO A 329 -40.92 -87.01 48.97
CA PRO A 329 -40.75 -88.45 48.89
C PRO A 329 -40.55 -89.03 50.29
N TYR A 330 -41.59 -89.67 50.84
CA TYR A 330 -41.47 -90.55 51.99
C TYR A 330 -41.33 -91.99 51.49
N SER A 331 -40.38 -92.75 52.01
CA SER A 331 -40.02 -94.09 51.52
C SER A 331 -41.10 -95.17 51.70
N SER A 332 -42.32 -94.82 52.10
CA SER A 332 -43.44 -95.77 52.29
C SER A 332 -44.83 -95.12 52.28
N GLY A 333 -45.04 -94.03 51.53
CA GLY A 333 -46.39 -93.47 51.31
C GLY A 333 -46.36 -92.05 50.74
N PRO A 334 -46.88 -91.80 49.52
CA PRO A 334 -47.04 -90.46 49.01
C PRO A 334 -48.37 -89.85 49.49
N PHE A 335 -48.32 -88.63 50.04
CA PHE A 335 -49.49 -87.76 50.24
C PHE A 335 -49.33 -86.49 49.39
#